data_AF-A0A349BVH0-F1
#
_entry.id   AF-A0A349BVH0-F1
#
_cell.length_a   1.000
_cell.length_b   1.000
_cell.length_c   1.000
_cell.angle_alpha   90.00
_cell.angle_beta   90.00
_cell.angle_gamma   90.00
#
_symmetry.space_group_name_H-M   'P 1'
#
loop_
_entity.id
_entity.type
_entity.pdbx_description
1 polymer ?
#
loop_
_entity_poly.entity_id
_entity_poly.type
_entity_poly.pdbx_seq_one_letter_code
_entity_poly.pdbx_strand_id
1 'polypeptide(L)' 'MRNTRTLVIKNATIVNENRIQTLDLLIQGKRILKIDDDIPTALADEVYDAYGKYVLPGLIDDQVHFR' A
#
# COMPACT_ATOMS: atom_id res chain seq x y z
N MET A 1 -10.81 17.04 -14.38
CA MET A 1 -10.48 16.13 -13.25
C MET A 1 -9.09 15.57 -13.53
N ARG A 2 -8.11 15.71 -12.63
CA ARG A 2 -6.77 15.13 -12.86
C ARG A 2 -6.89 13.61 -12.72
N ASN A 3 -6.65 12.88 -13.80
CA ASN A 3 -6.59 11.42 -13.74
C ASN A 3 -5.42 11.04 -12.83
N THR A 4 -5.72 10.43 -11.69
CA THR A 4 -4.72 10.17 -10.66
C THR A 4 -4.33 8.70 -10.76
N ARG A 5 -3.04 8.43 -11.02
CA ARG A 5 -2.51 7.08 -11.28
C ARG A 5 -2.86 6.10 -10.17
N THR A 6 -3.23 4.87 -10.54
CA THR A 6 -3.58 3.79 -9.60
C THR A 6 -2.47 2.72 -9.52
N LEU A 7 -2.25 2.20 -8.32
CA LEU A 7 -1.33 1.11 -8.04
C LEU A 7 -2.04 0.07 -7.19
N VAL A 8 -1.92 -1.20 -7.55
CA VAL A 8 -2.30 -2.31 -6.67
C VAL A 8 -1.04 -3.03 -6.17
N ILE A 9 -0.94 -3.18 -4.85
CA ILE A 9 0.06 -4.04 -4.21
C ILE A 9 -0.66 -5.33 -3.81
N LYS A 10 -0.29 -6.46 -4.43
CA LYS A 10 -0.90 -7.77 -4.20
C LYS A 10 -0.17 -8.56 -3.13
N ASN A 11 -0.87 -9.43 -2.42
CA ASN A 11 -0.32 -10.46 -1.53
C ASN A 11 0.63 -9.92 -0.45
N ALA A 12 0.42 -8.68 0.01
CA ALA A 12 1.28 -8.03 0.97
C ALA A 12 0.97 -8.51 2.38
N THR A 13 2.00 -8.81 3.18
CA THR A 13 1.83 -8.94 4.63
C THR A 13 1.78 -7.55 5.24
N ILE A 14 0.56 -7.01 5.40
CA ILE A 14 0.32 -5.66 5.92
C ILE A 14 0.43 -5.67 7.43
N VAL A 15 1.25 -4.76 7.95
CA VAL A 15 1.41 -4.52 9.39
C VAL A 15 0.63 -3.28 9.77
N ASN A 16 -0.27 -3.41 10.73
CA ASN A 16 -0.90 -2.29 11.41
C ASN A 16 -0.97 -2.56 12.92
N GLU A 17 -1.47 -1.63 13.73
CA GLU A 17 -1.38 -1.75 15.19
C GLU A 17 -1.97 -3.08 15.69
N ASN A 18 -1.10 -3.90 16.29
CA ASN A 18 -1.41 -5.23 16.83
C ASN A 18 -2.00 -6.24 15.81
N ARG A 19 -1.86 -5.99 14.51
CA ARG A 19 -2.50 -6.79 13.47
C ARG A 19 -1.58 -6.97 12.27
N ILE A 20 -1.38 -8.23 11.88
CA ILE A 20 -0.61 -8.60 10.70
C ILE A 20 -1.50 -9.51 9.85
N GLN A 21 -1.79 -9.10 8.62
CA GLN A 21 -2.67 -9.83 7.71
C GLN A 21 -2.13 -9.78 6.28
N THR A 22 -2.30 -10.87 5.52
CA THR A 22 -1.97 -10.90 4.09
C THR A 22 -3.18 -10.39 3.30
N LEU A 23 -3.03 -9.23 2.66
CA LEU A 23 -4.10 -8.51 1.95
C LEU A 23 -3.52 -7.75 0.74
N ASP A 24 -4.41 -7.18 -0.05
CA ASP A 24 -4.08 -6.27 -1.14
C ASP A 24 -4.32 -4.81 -0.77
N LEU A 25 -3.60 -3.90 -1.42
CA LEU A 25 -3.76 -2.45 -1.29
C LEU A 25 -4.01 -1.81 -2.67
N LEU A 26 -5.08 -1.03 -2.79
CA LEU A 26 -5.29 -0.13 -3.92
C LEU A 26 -4.93 1.30 -3.50
N ILE A 27 -3.98 1.89 -4.20
CA ILE A 27 -3.52 3.27 -4.01
C ILE A 27 -3.97 4.07 -5.23
N GLN A 28 -4.57 5.24 -4.98
CA GLN A 28 -4.86 6.22 -6.03
C GLN A 28 -4.15 7.54 -5.69
N GLY A 29 -3.11 7.84 -6.46
CA GLY A 29 -2.24 8.99 -6.22
C GLY A 29 -1.52 8.93 -4.87
N LYS A 30 -2.01 9.71 -3.91
CA LYS A 30 -1.40 9.86 -2.58
C LYS A 30 -2.21 9.21 -1.45
N ARG A 31 -3.28 8.48 -1.77
CA ARG A 31 -4.16 7.88 -0.77
C ARG A 31 -4.35 6.40 -1.04
N ILE A 32 -4.43 5.64 0.05
CA ILE A 32 -4.96 4.27 0.04
C ILE A 32 -6.47 4.41 -0.19
N LEU A 33 -6.96 3.83 -1.29
CA LEU A 33 -8.37 3.84 -1.68
C LEU A 33 -9.09 2.61 -1.14
N LYS A 34 -8.43 1.45 -1.08
CA LYS A 34 -9.01 0.19 -0.60
C LYS A 34 -7.95 -0.73 -0.02
N ILE A 35 -8.34 -1.51 0.98
CA ILE A 35 -7.62 -2.67 1.51
C ILE A 35 -8.61 -3.83 1.51
N ASP A 36 -8.29 -4.96 0.87
CA ASP A 36 -9.20 -6.11 0.73
C ASP A 36 -8.43 -7.41 0.48
N ASP A 37 -9.09 -8.56 0.58
CA ASP A 37 -8.47 -9.88 0.37
C ASP A 37 -8.09 -10.13 -1.09
N ASP A 38 -8.88 -9.60 -2.04
CA ASP A 38 -8.61 -9.71 -3.47
C ASP A 38 -9.06 -8.45 -4.23
N ILE A 39 -8.10 -7.65 -4.66
CA ILE A 39 -8.33 -6.49 -5.51
C ILE A 39 -8.05 -6.84 -6.97
N PRO A 40 -9.01 -6.63 -7.90
CA PRO A 40 -8.81 -6.89 -9.32
C PRO A 40 -7.70 -6.01 -9.90
N THR A 41 -6.72 -6.64 -10.55
CA THR A 41 -5.59 -5.96 -11.19
C THR A 41 -6.00 -5.11 -12.38
N ALA A 42 -7.11 -5.44 -13.04
CA ALA A 42 -7.67 -4.68 -14.16
C ALA A 42 -8.07 -3.23 -13.81
N LEU A 43 -8.16 -2.90 -12.51
CA LEU A 43 -8.49 -1.56 -12.03
C LEU A 43 -7.25 -0.66 -11.82
N ALA A 44 -6.04 -1.18 -12.06
CA ALA A 44 -4.78 -0.54 -11.71
C ALA A 44 -3.93 -0.20 -12.94
N ASP A 45 -3.30 0.97 -12.95
CA ASP A 45 -2.27 1.31 -13.96
C ASP A 45 -0.96 0.55 -13.72
N GLU A 46 -0.72 0.13 -12.48
CA GLU A 46 0.48 -0.59 -12.05
C GLU A 46 0.12 -1.66 -11.02
N VAL A 47 0.81 -2.79 -11.08
CA VAL A 47 0.63 -3.90 -10.14
C VAL A 47 1.99 -4.34 -9.63
N TYR A 48 2.11 -4.47 -8.30
CA TYR A 48 3.29 -4.98 -7.64
C TYR A 48 2.93 -6.19 -6.78
N ASP A 49 3.58 -7.33 -7.01
CA ASP A 49 3.41 -8.52 -6.17
C ASP A 49 4.38 -8.46 -4.98
N ALA A 50 3.80 -8.34 -3.78
CA ALA A 50 4.51 -8.28 -2.51
C ALA A 50 4.46 -9.61 -1.76
N TYR A 51 4.21 -10.75 -2.43
CA TYR A 51 4.26 -12.07 -1.82
C TYR A 51 5.55 -12.28 -1.00
N GLY A 52 5.39 -12.67 0.26
CA GLY A 52 6.50 -12.89 1.21
C GLY A 52 7.18 -11.62 1.71
N LYS A 53 6.65 -10.43 1.37
CA LYS A 53 7.17 -9.13 1.82
C LYS A 53 6.20 -8.45 2.78
N TYR A 54 6.76 -7.62 3.64
CA TYR A 54 5.99 -6.79 4.57
C TYR A 54 5.71 -5.41 3.97
N VAL A 55 4.50 -4.90 4.20
CA VAL A 55 4.14 -3.50 3.96
C VAL A 55 3.85 -2.86 5.31
N LEU A 56 4.61 -1.81 5.62
CA LEU A 56 4.49 -1.06 6.86
C LEU A 56 4.06 0.38 6.56
N PRO A 57 3.39 1.06 7.50
CA PRO A 57 3.28 2.50 7.48
C PRO A 57 4.68 3.13 7.34
N GLY A 58 4.78 4.22 6.58
CA GLY A 58 6.04 4.97 6.49
C GLY A 58 6.50 5.40 7.88
N LEU A 59 7.79 5.22 8.17
CA LEU A 59 8.35 5.62 9.45
C LEU A 59 8.27 7.15 9.57
N ILE A 60 7.76 7.62 10.72
CA ILE A 60 7.81 9.02 11.10
C ILE A 60 8.96 9.16 12.08
N ASP A 61 9.97 9.94 11.69
CA ASP A 61 11.06 10.33 12.57
C ASP A 61 10.72 11.73 13.14
N ASP A 62 10.46 11.78 14.44
CA ASP A 62 10.04 13.00 15.13
C ASP A 62 11.20 13.83 15.68
N GLN A 63 12.45 13.31 15.61
CA GLN A 63 13.62 13.98 16.13
C GLN A 63 14.80 13.92 15.16
N VAL A 64 15.00 15.02 14.44
CA VAL A 64 16.06 15.12 13.43
C VAL A 64 16.94 16.34 13.65
N HIS A 65 18.23 16.21 13.32
CA HIS A 65 19.18 17.32 13.24
C HIS A 65 19.78 17.35 11.83
N PHE A 66 18.93 17.62 10.84
CA PHE A 66 19.37 17.80 9.46
C PHE A 66 20.10 19.14 9.32
N ARG A 67 21.13 19.18 8.47
CA ARG A 67 21.97 20.35 8.19
C ARG A 67 21.51 21.06 6.93
#